data_AF-A0A448ZSH0-F1
#
_entry.id   AF-A0A448ZSH0-F1
#
_cell.length_a   1.000
_cell.length_b   1.000
_cell.length_c   1.000
_cell.angle_alpha   90.00
_cell.angle_beta   90.00
_cell.angle_gamma   90.00
#
_symmetry.space_group_name_H-M   'P 1'
#
loop_
_entity.id
_entity.type
_entity.pdbx_description
1 polymer ?
#
loop_
_entity_poly.entity_id
_entity_poly.type
_entity_poly.pdbx_seq_one_letter_code
_entity_poly.pdbx_strand_id
1 'polypeptide(L)'
;MTAISTILSCIALPVNLLLYANFSYNADVISDLDWVSVFVALAIVISAITMGLYMSHQCHSFKFNMLANKVGNIAGFLLIVFSATVTNGGDAGSRIWSRHWTFYVATIAPCVLGLIIASGLASLLNLRKPERMTVAVECCYQNVGIATSLALTMFRGNDLNEAMGIPFFYGMVEALFVGSYCIGCWKAGWSKAPADASIWKILYVSYEVLEVEMRDIDEIEVSMSESTDGSQKPLEKSEGNVLTTYFEMIDKNEISPSMPKAPSGQVPSRRQLPRFETCEA
;
A
#
# COMPACT_ATOMS: atom_id res chain seq x y z
N MET A 1 7.40 -4.93 -1.86
CA MET A 1 7.92 -4.66 -3.21
C MET A 1 8.34 -3.20 -3.33
N THR A 2 7.52 -2.27 -2.84
CA THR A 2 7.79 -0.82 -2.80
C THR A 2 9.18 -0.40 -2.32
N ALA A 3 9.68 -0.96 -1.20
CA ALA A 3 10.97 -0.56 -0.65
C ALA A 3 12.14 -0.83 -1.62
N ILE A 4 12.11 -1.98 -2.30
CA ILE A 4 13.13 -2.34 -3.30
C ILE A 4 13.01 -1.42 -4.52
N SER A 5 11.79 -1.15 -5.01
CA SER A 5 11.60 -0.21 -6.13
C SER A 5 12.04 1.21 -5.77
N THR A 6 11.87 1.66 -4.53
CA THR A 6 12.37 2.96 -4.07
C THR A 6 13.90 3.00 -4.08
N ILE A 7 14.57 1.96 -3.60
CA ILE A 7 16.05 1.88 -3.67
C ILE A 7 16.52 1.85 -5.13
N LEU A 8 15.88 1.04 -5.99
CA LEU A 8 16.23 0.98 -7.41
C LEU A 8 15.94 2.31 -8.15
N SER A 9 14.92 3.06 -7.71
CA SER A 9 14.55 4.35 -8.30
C SER A 9 15.65 5.40 -8.20
N CYS A 10 16.60 5.28 -7.26
CA CYS A 10 17.76 6.17 -7.15
C CYS A 10 18.54 6.26 -8.47
N ILE A 11 18.59 5.15 -9.22
CA ILE A 11 19.30 5.04 -10.49
C ILE A 11 18.29 5.00 -11.64
N ALA A 12 17.22 4.20 -11.49
CA ALA A 12 16.25 4.00 -12.56
C ALA A 12 15.50 5.28 -12.93
N LEU A 13 15.22 6.18 -11.97
CA LEU A 13 14.50 7.42 -12.26
C LEU A 13 15.36 8.41 -13.07
N PRO A 14 16.61 8.74 -12.68
CA PRO A 14 17.49 9.56 -13.53
C PRO A 14 17.72 8.96 -14.91
N VAL A 15 17.95 7.64 -15.00
CA VAL A 15 18.18 6.95 -16.27
C VAL A 15 16.93 6.99 -17.15
N ASN A 16 15.74 6.72 -16.59
CA ASN A 16 14.50 6.81 -17.33
C ASN A 16 14.25 8.23 -17.81
N LEU A 17 14.49 9.24 -16.97
CA LEU A 17 14.32 10.64 -17.36
C LEU A 17 15.26 11.02 -18.51
N LEU A 18 16.51 10.56 -18.47
CA LEU A 18 17.47 10.75 -19.56
C LEU A 18 17.00 10.07 -20.85
N LEU A 19 16.55 8.81 -20.77
CA LEU A 19 16.06 8.09 -21.95
C LEU A 19 14.80 8.74 -22.53
N TYR A 20 13.80 9.03 -21.70
CA TYR A 20 12.54 9.62 -22.18
C TYR A 20 12.73 11.05 -22.71
N ALA A 21 13.56 11.88 -22.06
CA ALA A 21 13.88 13.21 -22.56
C ALA A 21 14.59 13.13 -23.92
N ASN A 22 15.55 12.21 -24.06
CA ASN A 22 16.30 12.03 -25.30
C ASN A 22 15.41 11.51 -26.45
N PHE A 23 14.62 10.46 -26.20
CA PHE A 23 13.75 9.89 -27.22
C PHE A 23 12.56 10.78 -27.60
N SER A 24 12.04 11.58 -26.66
CA SER A 24 10.78 12.32 -26.88
C SER A 24 10.99 13.78 -27.28
N TYR A 25 12.07 14.44 -26.85
CA TYR A 25 12.21 15.90 -26.96
C TYR A 25 13.51 16.38 -27.65
N ASN A 26 14.30 15.48 -28.24
CA ASN A 26 15.61 15.76 -28.86
C ASN A 26 16.62 16.43 -27.89
N ALA A 27 17.87 16.64 -28.34
CA ALA A 27 18.98 17.03 -27.47
C ALA A 27 18.80 18.38 -26.74
N ASP A 28 18.00 19.30 -27.28
CA ASP A 28 17.89 20.68 -26.77
C ASP A 28 17.26 20.74 -25.36
N VAL A 29 16.22 19.94 -25.09
CA VAL A 29 15.55 19.89 -23.78
C VAL A 29 16.39 19.20 -22.70
N ILE A 30 17.33 18.33 -23.10
CA ILE A 30 18.26 17.66 -22.17
C ILE A 30 19.25 18.68 -21.57
N SER A 31 19.67 19.66 -22.37
CA SER A 31 20.58 20.73 -21.97
C SER A 31 19.99 21.68 -20.93
N ASP A 32 18.66 21.88 -20.99
CA ASP A 32 17.94 22.80 -20.10
C ASP A 32 17.51 22.15 -18.77
N LEU A 33 17.64 20.83 -18.65
CA LEU A 33 17.37 20.13 -17.40
C LEU A 33 18.50 20.38 -16.39
N ASP A 34 18.14 20.95 -15.24
CA ASP A 34 19.06 21.06 -14.10
C ASP A 34 19.23 19.70 -13.42
N TRP A 35 20.15 18.90 -13.97
CA TRP A 35 20.50 17.58 -13.47
C TRP A 35 20.96 17.60 -12.01
N VAL A 36 21.65 18.66 -11.58
CA VAL A 36 22.11 18.78 -10.19
C VAL A 36 20.91 18.89 -9.26
N SER A 37 19.94 19.74 -9.61
CA SER A 37 18.69 19.87 -8.85
C SER A 37 17.91 18.56 -8.80
N VAL A 38 17.83 17.80 -9.90
CA VAL A 38 17.18 16.48 -9.93
C VAL A 38 17.86 15.51 -8.96
N PHE A 39 19.19 15.36 -9.04
CA PHE A 39 19.93 14.44 -8.18
C PHE A 39 19.86 14.84 -6.69
N VAL A 40 19.97 16.14 -6.39
CA VAL A 40 19.87 16.65 -5.01
C VAL A 40 18.47 16.38 -4.44
N ALA A 41 17.42 16.68 -5.20
CA ALA A 41 16.04 16.41 -4.78
C ALA A 41 15.82 14.91 -4.50
N LEU A 42 16.26 14.03 -5.40
CA LEU A 42 16.18 12.58 -5.21
C LEU A 42 16.94 12.12 -3.96
N ALA A 43 18.19 12.56 -3.80
CA ALA A 43 19.02 12.19 -2.66
C ALA A 43 18.38 12.59 -1.34
N ILE A 44 17.77 13.78 -1.26
CA ILE A 44 17.03 14.24 -0.08
C ILE A 44 15.85 13.31 0.20
N VAL A 45 15.02 13.00 -0.80
CA VAL A 45 13.85 12.15 -0.56
C VAL A 45 14.23 10.72 -0.18
N ILE A 46 15.21 10.13 -0.87
CA ILE A 46 15.68 8.77 -0.59
C ILE A 46 16.30 8.70 0.80
N SER A 47 17.14 9.67 1.18
CA SER A 47 17.75 9.70 2.52
C SER A 47 16.70 9.84 3.63
N ALA A 48 15.63 10.61 3.40
CA ALA A 48 14.51 10.71 4.34
C ALA A 48 13.78 9.37 4.49
N ILE A 49 13.51 8.66 3.39
CA ILE A 49 12.84 7.34 3.41
C ILE A 49 13.73 6.30 4.10
N THR A 50 15.00 6.20 3.73
CA THR A 50 15.93 5.23 4.33
C THR A 50 16.15 5.51 5.81
N MET A 51 16.25 6.79 6.21
CA MET A 51 16.31 7.18 7.62
C MET A 51 15.04 6.78 8.37
N GLY A 52 13.85 7.00 7.79
CA GLY A 52 12.58 6.59 8.39
C GLY A 52 12.49 5.08 8.60
N LEU A 53 12.89 4.29 7.60
CA LEU A 53 12.96 2.83 7.71
C LEU A 53 14.01 2.39 8.73
N TYR A 54 15.18 3.03 8.74
CA TYR A 54 16.25 2.75 9.70
C TYR A 54 15.82 3.04 11.13
N MET A 55 15.15 4.17 11.38
CA MET A 55 14.59 4.48 12.70
C MET A 55 13.47 3.51 13.11
N SER A 56 12.61 3.12 12.17
CA SER A 56 11.58 2.10 12.43
C SER A 56 12.21 0.77 12.83
N HIS A 57 13.28 0.36 12.15
CA HIS A 57 14.05 -0.82 12.52
C HIS A 57 14.75 -0.62 13.87
N GLN A 58 15.41 0.50 14.13
CA GLN A 58 16.18 0.65 15.36
C GLN A 58 15.29 0.72 16.61
N CYS A 59 14.14 1.38 16.52
CA CYS A 59 13.33 1.69 17.69
C CYS A 59 12.42 0.55 18.16
N HIS A 60 12.11 -0.48 17.34
CA HIS A 60 11.21 -1.63 17.64
C HIS A 60 9.94 -1.32 18.47
N SER A 61 9.55 -0.05 18.56
CA SER A 61 8.55 0.43 19.50
C SER A 61 7.25 0.61 18.76
N PHE A 62 6.24 -0.15 19.14
CA PHE A 62 4.90 -0.07 18.58
C PHE A 62 4.35 1.36 18.62
N LYS A 63 4.59 2.08 19.72
CA LYS A 63 4.17 3.48 19.89
C LYS A 63 4.84 4.42 18.88
N PHE A 64 6.12 4.19 18.58
CA PHE A 64 6.86 4.97 17.59
C PHE A 64 6.28 4.75 16.19
N ASN A 65 6.10 3.50 15.77
CA ASN A 65 5.55 3.19 14.44
C ASN A 65 4.12 3.73 14.26
N MET A 66 3.28 3.65 15.30
CA MET A 66 1.93 4.23 15.26
C MET A 66 1.96 5.75 15.14
N LEU A 67 2.85 6.43 15.88
CA LEU A 67 3.01 7.89 15.79
C LEU A 67 3.54 8.30 14.42
N ALA A 68 4.57 7.62 13.91
CA ALA A 68 5.16 7.86 12.59
C ALA A 68 4.10 7.74 11.48
N ASN A 69 3.25 6.71 11.53
CA ASN A 69 2.14 6.54 10.60
C ASN A 69 1.12 7.69 10.67
N LYS A 70 0.75 8.14 11.88
CA LYS A 70 -0.17 9.28 12.05
C LYS A 70 0.42 10.57 11.49
N VAL A 71 1.68 10.86 11.81
CA VAL A 71 2.38 12.05 11.32
C VAL A 71 2.54 11.98 9.80
N GLY A 72 2.90 10.82 9.26
CA GLY A 72 3.01 10.59 7.81
C GLY A 72 1.69 10.82 7.08
N ASN A 73 0.57 10.31 7.61
CA ASN A 73 -0.76 10.53 7.02
C ASN A 73 -1.16 12.01 7.03
N ILE A 74 -0.90 12.73 8.13
CA ILE A 74 -1.15 14.17 8.21
C ILE A 74 -0.28 14.91 7.20
N ALA A 75 1.01 14.60 7.13
CA ALA A 75 1.93 15.22 6.18
C ALA A 75 1.51 14.97 4.73
N GLY A 76 1.10 13.75 4.38
CA GLY A 76 0.58 13.40 3.06
C GLY A 76 -0.69 14.17 2.71
N PHE A 77 -1.64 14.28 3.65
CA PHE A 77 -2.85 15.08 3.45
C PHE A 77 -2.52 16.56 3.24
N LEU A 78 -1.63 17.14 4.05
CA LEU A 78 -1.18 18.51 3.89
C LEU A 78 -0.48 18.73 2.54
N LEU A 79 0.28 17.75 2.06
CA LEU A 79 0.93 17.81 0.75
C LEU A 79 -0.08 17.82 -0.40
N ILE A 80 -1.18 17.06 -0.29
CA ILE A 80 -2.28 17.10 -1.27
C ILE A 80 -2.92 18.49 -1.28
N VAL A 81 -3.23 19.06 -0.10
CA VAL A 81 -3.79 20.41 0.02
C VAL A 81 -2.85 21.45 -0.58
N PHE A 82 -1.56 21.36 -0.27
CA PHE A 82 -0.53 22.24 -0.83
C PHE A 82 -0.41 22.13 -2.35
N SER A 83 -0.44 20.91 -2.89
CA SER A 83 -0.38 20.70 -4.34
C SER A 83 -1.61 21.27 -5.05
N ALA A 84 -2.78 21.15 -4.42
CA ALA A 84 -4.01 21.76 -4.92
C ALA A 84 -3.94 23.29 -4.93
N THR A 85 -3.40 23.92 -3.87
CA THR A 85 -3.30 25.38 -3.81
C THR A 85 -2.30 25.93 -4.81
N VAL A 86 -1.12 25.31 -4.95
CA VAL A 86 -0.10 25.74 -5.93
C VAL A 86 -0.64 25.62 -7.35
N THR A 87 -1.23 24.47 -7.70
CA THR A 87 -1.76 24.24 -9.06
C THR A 87 -2.90 25.22 -9.43
N ASN A 88 -3.66 25.72 -8.46
CA ASN A 88 -4.75 26.67 -8.72
C ASN A 88 -4.36 28.15 -8.50
N GLY A 89 -3.15 28.42 -7.99
CA GLY A 89 -2.67 29.77 -7.68
C GLY A 89 -2.12 30.55 -8.88
N GLY A 90 -1.93 29.88 -10.03
CA GLY A 90 -1.40 30.49 -11.25
C GLY A 90 -2.43 31.25 -12.09
N ASP A 91 -1.95 31.76 -13.22
CA ASP A 91 -2.77 32.41 -14.25
C ASP A 91 -3.96 31.54 -14.69
N ALA A 92 -5.00 32.17 -15.24
CA ALA A 92 -6.23 31.47 -15.65
C ALA A 92 -5.98 30.29 -16.60
N GLY A 93 -4.93 30.33 -17.42
CA GLY A 93 -4.53 29.24 -18.33
C GLY A 93 -3.71 28.11 -17.68
N SER A 94 -3.13 28.32 -16.49
CA SER A 94 -2.32 27.31 -15.80
C SER A 94 -3.07 26.54 -14.72
N ARG A 95 -4.32 26.92 -14.44
CA ARG A 95 -5.21 26.20 -13.51
C ARG A 95 -5.48 24.79 -14.01
N ILE A 96 -5.66 23.86 -13.07
CA ILE A 96 -5.81 22.44 -13.41
C ILE A 96 -6.98 22.16 -14.36
N TRP A 97 -8.08 22.90 -14.21
CA TRP A 97 -9.32 22.70 -14.95
C TRP A 97 -9.35 23.36 -16.33
N SER A 98 -8.46 24.31 -16.59
CA SER A 98 -8.36 25.00 -17.89
C SER A 98 -7.31 24.39 -18.82
N ARG A 99 -6.70 23.27 -18.40
CA ARG A 99 -5.73 22.53 -19.22
C ARG A 99 -6.40 21.92 -20.45
N HIS A 100 -5.61 21.82 -21.52
CA HIS A 100 -6.03 21.16 -22.75
C HIS A 100 -6.33 19.68 -22.49
N TRP A 101 -7.28 19.09 -23.21
CA TRP A 101 -7.76 17.73 -22.94
C TRP A 101 -6.67 16.65 -22.99
N THR A 102 -5.62 16.89 -23.78
CA THR A 102 -4.45 16.01 -23.90
C THR A 102 -3.74 15.80 -22.57
N PHE A 103 -3.73 16.82 -21.70
CA PHE A 103 -3.16 16.70 -20.35
C PHE A 103 -3.87 15.58 -19.58
N TYR A 104 -5.20 15.60 -19.50
CA TYR A 104 -5.94 14.61 -18.72
C TYR A 104 -5.76 13.20 -19.26
N VAL A 105 -5.81 13.02 -20.58
CA VAL A 105 -5.62 11.72 -21.21
C VAL A 105 -4.20 11.20 -20.98
N ALA A 106 -3.20 12.06 -21.16
CA ALA A 106 -1.80 11.70 -20.95
C ALA A 106 -1.48 11.34 -19.48
N THR A 107 -2.16 11.98 -18.51
CA THR A 107 -1.98 11.66 -17.09
C THR A 107 -2.77 10.42 -16.66
N ILE A 108 -3.97 10.19 -17.21
CA ILE A 108 -4.81 9.02 -16.88
C ILE A 108 -4.23 7.74 -17.48
N ALA A 109 -3.75 7.81 -18.73
CA ALA A 109 -3.38 6.63 -19.50
C ALA A 109 -2.34 5.73 -18.80
N PRO A 110 -1.22 6.23 -18.22
CA PRO A 110 -0.25 5.38 -17.55
C PRO A 110 -0.83 4.60 -16.36
N CYS A 111 -1.75 5.21 -15.60
CA CYS A 111 -2.39 4.55 -14.47
C CYS A 111 -3.31 3.41 -14.94
N VAL A 112 -4.22 3.71 -15.88
CA VAL A 112 -5.21 2.73 -16.37
C VAL A 112 -4.55 1.62 -17.19
N LEU A 113 -3.67 1.97 -18.12
CA LEU A 113 -2.97 0.99 -18.95
C LEU A 113 -2.02 0.15 -18.10
N GLY A 114 -1.30 0.77 -17.16
CA GLY A 114 -0.47 0.04 -16.20
C GLY A 114 -1.29 -1.01 -15.48
N LEU A 115 -2.50 -0.66 -15.03
CA LEU A 115 -3.33 -1.54 -14.21
C LEU A 115 -3.83 -2.74 -15.02
N ILE A 116 -4.24 -2.50 -16.26
CA ILE A 116 -4.69 -3.55 -17.18
C ILE A 116 -3.53 -4.47 -17.55
N ILE A 117 -2.39 -3.90 -17.95
CA ILE A 117 -1.22 -4.65 -18.40
C ILE A 117 -0.63 -5.46 -17.25
N ALA A 118 -0.42 -4.86 -16.09
CA ALA A 118 0.14 -5.55 -14.92
C ALA A 118 -0.78 -6.67 -14.43
N SER A 119 -2.09 -6.44 -14.37
CA SER A 119 -3.08 -7.49 -14.05
C SER A 119 -3.07 -8.62 -15.07
N GLY A 120 -2.98 -8.28 -16.36
CA GLY A 120 -2.92 -9.23 -17.47
C GLY A 120 -1.65 -10.09 -17.40
N LEU A 121 -0.48 -9.47 -17.29
CA LEU A 121 0.81 -10.16 -17.17
C LEU A 121 0.87 -11.04 -15.92
N ALA A 122 0.42 -10.54 -14.76
CA ALA A 122 0.35 -11.32 -13.53
C ALA A 122 -0.59 -12.54 -13.67
N SER A 123 -1.65 -12.40 -14.46
CA SER A 123 -2.57 -13.50 -14.79
C SER A 123 -1.93 -14.52 -15.73
N LEU A 124 -1.19 -14.07 -16.74
CA LEU A 124 -0.45 -14.93 -17.67
C LEU A 124 0.65 -15.73 -16.96
N LEU A 125 1.28 -15.14 -15.94
CA LEU A 125 2.28 -15.79 -15.10
C LEU A 125 1.67 -16.71 -14.03
N ASN A 126 0.34 -16.90 -14.02
CA ASN A 126 -0.37 -17.77 -13.08
C ASN A 126 -0.11 -17.46 -11.59
N LEU A 127 0.13 -16.19 -11.25
CA LEU A 127 0.26 -15.79 -9.84
C LEU A 127 -1.03 -16.04 -9.06
N ARG A 128 -0.98 -16.11 -7.72
CA ARG A 128 -2.20 -16.25 -6.92
C ARG A 128 -3.01 -14.95 -6.98
N LYS A 129 -4.33 -15.03 -6.82
CA LYS A 129 -5.22 -13.84 -6.93
C LYS A 129 -4.78 -12.65 -6.05
N PRO A 130 -4.36 -12.85 -4.78
CA PRO A 130 -3.85 -11.75 -3.97
C PRO A 130 -2.54 -11.17 -4.51
N GLU A 131 -1.64 -12.02 -5.01
CA GLU A 131 -0.36 -11.60 -5.59
C GLU A 131 -0.56 -10.81 -6.89
N ARG A 132 -1.52 -11.21 -7.74
CA ARG A 132 -1.90 -10.46 -8.95
C ARG A 132 -2.38 -9.05 -8.61
N MET A 133 -3.24 -8.95 -7.60
CA MET A 133 -3.72 -7.66 -7.11
C MET A 133 -2.55 -6.79 -6.62
N THR A 134 -1.64 -7.35 -5.82
CA THR A 134 -0.46 -6.62 -5.33
C THR A 134 0.45 -6.14 -6.47
N VAL A 135 0.76 -6.99 -7.44
CA VAL A 135 1.60 -6.61 -8.60
C VAL A 135 0.95 -5.49 -9.42
N ALA A 136 -0.36 -5.57 -9.65
CA ALA A 136 -1.09 -4.54 -10.37
C ALA A 136 -1.07 -3.20 -9.63
N VAL A 137 -1.33 -3.20 -8.33
CA VAL A 137 -1.32 -1.99 -7.49
C VAL A 137 0.08 -1.38 -7.44
N GLU A 138 1.11 -2.16 -7.13
CA GLU A 138 2.50 -1.68 -7.01
C GLU A 138 3.05 -1.14 -8.35
N CYS A 139 2.54 -1.61 -9.49
CA CYS A 139 2.97 -1.08 -10.78
C CYS A 139 2.34 0.28 -11.12
N CYS A 140 1.17 0.60 -10.54
CA CYS A 140 0.34 1.74 -10.98
C CYS A 140 0.16 2.81 -9.92
N TYR A 141 0.38 2.46 -8.66
CA TYR A 141 0.37 3.37 -7.54
C TYR A 141 1.75 4.03 -7.45
N GLN A 142 1.86 5.28 -7.87
CA GLN A 142 3.13 5.97 -7.98
C GLN A 142 3.40 6.83 -6.76
N ASN A 143 4.67 7.11 -6.48
CA ASN A 143 5.00 8.03 -5.40
C ASN A 143 4.84 9.49 -5.85
N VAL A 144 3.60 9.98 -5.76
CA VAL A 144 3.22 11.37 -6.07
C VAL A 144 4.01 12.38 -5.23
N GLY A 145 4.45 11.99 -4.02
CA GLY A 145 5.29 12.82 -3.16
C GLY A 145 6.66 13.13 -3.77
N ILE A 146 7.36 12.12 -4.32
CA ILE A 146 8.64 12.32 -5.02
C ILE A 146 8.46 13.25 -6.23
N ALA A 147 7.43 13.01 -7.04
CA ALA A 147 7.15 13.83 -8.22
C ALA A 147 6.86 15.29 -7.84
N THR A 148 6.13 15.51 -6.75
CA THR A 148 5.86 16.83 -6.18
C THR A 148 7.16 17.53 -5.72
N SER A 149 8.02 16.83 -4.98
CA SER A 149 9.30 17.39 -4.52
C SER A 149 10.23 17.75 -5.68
N LEU A 150 10.24 16.94 -6.74
CA LEU A 150 10.99 17.22 -7.96
C LEU A 150 10.46 18.46 -8.67
N ALA A 151 9.14 18.56 -8.85
CA ALA A 151 8.52 19.72 -9.50
C ALA A 151 8.83 21.03 -8.75
N LEU A 152 8.77 21.02 -7.42
CA LEU A 152 9.10 22.17 -6.57
C LEU A 152 10.56 22.60 -6.65
N THR A 153 11.46 21.66 -6.92
CA THR A 153 12.91 21.95 -6.99
C THR A 153 13.30 22.43 -8.38
N MET A 154 12.72 21.83 -9.43
CA MET A 154 13.13 22.06 -10.82
C MET A 154 12.44 23.27 -11.47
N PHE A 155 11.19 23.56 -11.13
CA PHE A 155 10.39 24.57 -11.82
C PHE A 155 10.09 25.78 -10.92
N ARG A 156 9.82 26.92 -11.56
CA ARG A 156 9.49 28.19 -10.88
C ARG A 156 8.32 28.86 -11.60
N GLY A 157 7.61 29.74 -10.90
CA GLY A 157 6.55 30.57 -11.49
C GLY A 157 5.41 29.75 -12.12
N ASN A 158 5.02 30.09 -13.35
CA ASN A 158 3.94 29.40 -14.05
C ASN A 158 4.28 27.96 -14.46
N ASP A 159 5.55 27.67 -14.76
CA ASP A 159 6.00 26.32 -15.09
C ASP A 159 5.89 25.39 -13.88
N LEU A 160 6.08 25.93 -12.68
CA LEU A 160 5.84 25.18 -11.44
C LEU A 160 4.36 24.81 -11.31
N ASN A 161 3.45 25.75 -11.56
CA ASN A 161 2.00 25.48 -11.47
C ASN A 161 1.57 24.41 -12.48
N GLU A 162 2.21 24.38 -13.66
CA GLU A 162 2.00 23.34 -14.67
C GLU A 162 2.57 22.00 -14.27
N ALA A 163 3.83 21.96 -13.84
CA ALA A 163 4.49 20.75 -13.41
C ALA A 163 3.79 20.12 -12.20
N MET A 164 3.31 20.93 -11.24
CA MET A 164 2.57 20.49 -10.05
C MET A 164 1.18 19.93 -10.37
N GLY A 165 0.59 20.34 -11.50
CA GLY A 165 -0.69 19.80 -11.95
C GLY A 165 -0.64 18.30 -12.25
N ILE A 166 0.49 17.81 -12.77
CA ILE A 166 0.70 16.39 -13.09
C ILE A 166 0.60 15.49 -11.85
N PRO A 167 1.47 15.62 -10.82
CA PRO A 167 1.42 14.77 -9.64
C PRO A 167 0.09 14.92 -8.90
N PHE A 168 -0.46 16.14 -8.81
CA PHE A 168 -1.76 16.36 -8.17
C PHE A 168 -2.89 15.60 -8.87
N PHE A 169 -3.02 15.76 -10.19
CA PHE A 169 -4.09 15.09 -10.95
C PHE A 169 -3.87 13.58 -11.04
N TYR A 170 -2.62 13.12 -11.21
CA TYR A 170 -2.29 11.71 -11.15
C TYR A 170 -2.67 11.10 -9.79
N GLY A 171 -2.39 11.79 -8.69
CA GLY A 171 -2.79 11.37 -7.34
C GLY A 171 -4.31 11.21 -7.18
N MET A 172 -5.10 12.07 -7.83
CA MET A 172 -6.56 11.90 -7.86
C MET A 172 -6.99 10.70 -8.71
N VAL A 173 -6.35 10.50 -9.87
CA VAL A 173 -6.62 9.39 -10.78
C VAL A 173 -6.28 8.06 -10.11
N GLU A 174 -5.11 7.92 -9.50
CA GLU A 174 -4.73 6.67 -8.81
C GLU A 174 -5.70 6.38 -7.65
N ALA A 175 -6.07 7.38 -6.84
CA ALA A 175 -7.03 7.20 -5.76
C ALA A 175 -8.38 6.67 -6.27
N LEU A 176 -8.84 7.17 -7.43
CA LEU A 176 -10.09 6.72 -8.05
C LEU A 176 -9.98 5.33 -8.70
N PHE A 177 -9.01 5.13 -9.59
CA PHE A 177 -8.89 3.92 -10.41
C PHE A 177 -8.28 2.75 -9.63
N VAL A 178 -7.19 2.98 -8.90
CA VAL A 178 -6.60 1.93 -8.06
C VAL A 178 -7.54 1.63 -6.89
N GLY A 179 -8.17 2.65 -6.30
CA GLY A 179 -9.17 2.45 -5.23
C GLY A 179 -10.37 1.62 -5.68
N SER A 180 -10.98 1.96 -6.83
CA SER A 180 -12.09 1.17 -7.38
C SER A 180 -11.69 -0.24 -7.79
N TYR A 181 -10.49 -0.41 -8.36
CA TYR A 181 -9.93 -1.72 -8.66
C TYR A 181 -9.76 -2.58 -7.40
N CYS A 182 -9.19 -2.02 -6.33
CA CYS A 182 -9.02 -2.72 -5.05
C CYS A 182 -10.38 -3.16 -4.48
N ILE A 183 -11.40 -2.30 -4.54
CA ILE A 183 -12.77 -2.65 -4.10
C ILE A 183 -13.35 -3.77 -4.96
N GLY A 184 -13.17 -3.71 -6.27
CA GLY A 184 -13.63 -4.73 -7.21
C GLY A 184 -12.96 -6.09 -6.97
N CYS A 185 -11.63 -6.11 -6.85
CA CYS A 185 -10.86 -7.31 -6.54
C CYS A 185 -11.24 -7.90 -5.18
N TRP A 186 -11.44 -7.06 -4.17
CA TRP A 186 -11.91 -7.52 -2.87
C TRP A 186 -13.28 -8.22 -2.98
N LYS A 187 -14.25 -7.60 -3.66
CA LYS A 187 -15.57 -8.21 -3.88
C LYS A 187 -15.54 -9.48 -4.73
N ALA A 188 -14.56 -9.62 -5.61
CA ALA A 188 -14.31 -10.83 -6.38
C ALA A 188 -13.59 -11.94 -5.59
N GLY A 189 -13.24 -11.71 -4.32
CA GLY A 189 -12.50 -12.66 -3.48
C GLY A 189 -11.04 -12.83 -3.91
N TRP A 190 -10.43 -11.76 -4.45
CA TRP A 190 -9.02 -11.77 -4.84
C TRP A 190 -8.11 -11.29 -3.72
N SER A 191 -8.63 -10.51 -2.77
CA SER A 191 -7.87 -10.09 -1.58
C SER A 191 -7.87 -11.16 -0.48
N LYS A 192 -6.98 -11.01 0.51
CA LYS A 192 -7.01 -11.80 1.75
C LYS A 192 -8.23 -11.49 2.65
N ALA A 193 -8.82 -10.29 2.51
CA ALA A 193 -10.03 -9.93 3.24
C ALA A 193 -11.27 -10.66 2.69
N PRO A 194 -12.19 -11.13 3.54
CA PRO A 194 -13.36 -11.87 3.12
C PRO A 194 -14.39 -10.94 2.45
N ALA A 195 -15.08 -11.43 1.42
CA ALA A 195 -15.93 -10.59 0.54
C ALA A 195 -17.20 -10.04 1.22
N ASP A 196 -17.62 -10.69 2.30
CA ASP A 196 -18.80 -10.37 3.12
C ASP A 196 -18.52 -9.32 4.22
N ALA A 197 -17.25 -9.01 4.50
CA ALA A 197 -16.91 -7.99 5.48
C ALA A 197 -17.39 -6.59 5.07
N SER A 198 -17.61 -5.72 6.06
CA SER A 198 -17.95 -4.32 5.81
C SER A 198 -16.70 -3.54 5.37
N ILE A 199 -16.89 -2.52 4.52
CA ILE A 199 -15.79 -1.65 4.07
C ILE A 199 -15.04 -1.05 5.26
N TRP A 200 -15.76 -0.59 6.28
CA TRP A 200 -15.19 -0.03 7.48
C TRP A 200 -14.29 -1.02 8.22
N LYS A 201 -14.75 -2.28 8.36
CA LYS A 201 -13.95 -3.31 9.02
C LYS A 201 -12.64 -3.56 8.26
N ILE A 202 -12.66 -3.54 6.93
CA ILE A 202 -11.48 -3.77 6.10
C ILE A 202 -10.49 -2.60 6.15
N LEU A 203 -10.99 -1.38 6.28
CA LEU A 203 -10.12 -0.20 6.42
C LEU A 203 -9.39 -0.18 7.76
N TYR A 204 -9.95 -0.77 8.81
CA TYR A 204 -9.37 -0.76 10.16
C TYR A 204 -8.64 -2.05 10.56
N VAL A 205 -8.99 -3.19 9.95
CA VAL A 205 -8.44 -4.51 10.32
C VAL A 205 -7.43 -4.97 9.27
N SER A 206 -6.18 -5.16 9.71
CA SER A 206 -5.16 -5.81 8.89
C SER A 206 -5.32 -7.32 8.96
N TYR A 207 -6.03 -7.90 7.99
CA TYR A 207 -6.27 -9.35 7.91
C TYR A 207 -4.98 -10.17 7.76
N GLU A 208 -3.91 -9.58 7.22
CA GLU A 208 -2.62 -10.25 7.10
C GLU A 208 -1.92 -10.42 8.46
N VAL A 209 -1.96 -9.38 9.31
CA VAL A 209 -1.42 -9.46 10.67
C VAL A 209 -2.21 -10.47 11.49
N LEU A 210 -3.54 -10.45 11.36
CA LEU A 210 -4.41 -11.41 12.03
C LEU A 210 -4.14 -12.86 11.61
N GLU A 211 -3.91 -13.11 10.31
CA GLU A 211 -3.60 -14.44 9.79
C GLU A 211 -2.26 -14.97 10.33
N VAL A 212 -1.24 -14.10 10.43
CA VAL A 212 0.06 -14.45 11.01
C VAL A 212 -0.08 -14.73 12.51
N GLU A 213 -0.78 -13.87 13.25
CA GLU A 213 -1.01 -14.04 14.69
C GLU A 213 -1.78 -15.34 15.00
N MET A 214 -2.79 -15.67 14.20
CA MET A 214 -3.54 -16.93 14.36
C MET A 214 -2.65 -18.16 14.11
N ARG A 215 -1.77 -18.11 13.10
CA ARG A 215 -0.82 -19.21 12.85
C ARG A 215 0.16 -19.38 14.01
N ASP A 216 0.69 -18.28 14.54
CA ASP A 216 1.63 -18.33 15.66
C ASP A 216 0.98 -18.95 16.91
N ILE A 217 -0.31 -18.66 17.16
CA ILE A 217 -1.07 -19.28 18.24
C ILE A 217 -1.25 -20.78 18.02
N ASP A 218 -1.62 -21.21 16.82
CA ASP A 218 -1.79 -22.63 16.48
C ASP A 218 -0.46 -23.40 16.66
N GLU A 219 0.68 -22.82 16.26
CA GLU A 219 2.01 -23.41 16.45
C GLU A 219 2.36 -23.57 17.94
N ILE A 220 2.01 -22.57 18.77
CA ILE A 220 2.21 -22.64 20.23
C ILE A 220 1.29 -23.72 20.83
N GLU A 221 0.02 -23.79 20.45
CA GLU A 221 -0.93 -24.78 20.97
C GLU A 221 -0.48 -26.21 20.67
N VAL A 222 0.00 -26.46 19.44
CA VAL A 222 0.56 -27.77 19.05
C VAL A 222 1.77 -28.11 19.91
N SER A 223 2.70 -27.17 20.15
CA SER A 223 3.88 -27.40 20.98
C SER A 223 3.56 -27.67 22.47
N MET A 224 2.49 -27.07 23.00
CA MET A 224 2.02 -27.34 24.36
C MET A 224 1.35 -28.71 24.48
N SER A 225 0.63 -29.14 23.45
CA SER A 225 -0.03 -30.45 23.43
C SER A 225 0.97 -31.61 23.39
N GLU A 226 2.11 -31.46 22.68
CA GLU A 226 3.17 -32.48 22.63
C GLU A 226 3.97 -32.58 23.94
N SER A 227 4.13 -31.48 24.68
CA SER A 227 4.92 -31.46 25.93
C SER A 227 4.15 -32.02 27.14
N THR A 228 2.87 -32.35 27.00
CA THR A 228 2.06 -32.91 28.09
C THR A 228 2.27 -34.41 28.29
N ASP A 229 3.04 -35.09 27.43
CA ASP A 229 3.32 -36.55 27.54
C ASP A 229 4.67 -36.89 28.22
N GLY A 230 5.35 -35.92 28.85
CA GLY A 230 6.64 -36.19 29.51
C GLY A 230 7.08 -35.15 30.53
N SER A 231 6.81 -35.41 31.81
CA SER A 231 7.45 -34.81 33.00
C SER A 231 7.39 -33.28 33.12
N GLN A 232 6.45 -32.80 33.94
CA GLN A 232 6.33 -31.41 34.36
C GLN A 232 7.58 -30.92 35.11
N LYS A 233 8.21 -29.84 34.62
CA LYS A 233 8.98 -28.89 35.42
C LYS A 233 8.31 -27.51 35.36
N PRO A 234 8.31 -26.72 36.46
CA PRO A 234 7.63 -25.43 36.49
C PRO A 234 8.40 -24.40 35.66
N LEU A 235 7.74 -23.78 34.69
CA LEU A 235 8.32 -22.74 33.85
C LEU A 235 8.01 -21.34 34.40
N GLU A 236 9.07 -20.55 34.42
CA GLU A 236 9.21 -19.21 34.96
C GLU A 236 8.47 -18.18 34.11
N LYS A 237 7.82 -17.23 34.78
CA LYS A 237 6.89 -16.25 34.19
C LYS A 237 7.70 -15.16 33.46
N SER A 238 7.78 -15.25 32.13
CA SER A 238 8.37 -14.19 31.31
C SER A 238 7.41 -13.00 31.19
N GLU A 239 7.75 -11.90 31.87
CA GLU A 239 7.09 -10.60 31.74
C GLU A 239 7.42 -9.98 30.37
N GLY A 240 6.39 -9.59 29.62
CA GLY A 240 6.56 -8.76 28.42
C GLY A 240 5.67 -9.08 27.23
N ASN A 241 4.64 -9.93 27.35
CA ASN A 241 3.83 -10.30 26.20
C ASN A 241 2.76 -9.22 25.89
N VAL A 242 2.80 -8.69 24.67
CA VAL A 242 1.87 -7.71 24.08
C VAL A 242 0.41 -8.18 24.15
N LEU A 243 0.21 -9.49 24.31
CA LEU A 243 -1.04 -10.21 24.46
C LEU A 243 -1.98 -9.64 25.56
N THR A 244 -1.45 -9.25 26.73
CA THR A 244 -2.30 -8.77 27.84
C THR A 244 -2.98 -7.44 27.51
N THR A 245 -2.36 -6.63 26.64
CA THR A 245 -2.89 -5.30 26.31
C THR A 245 -4.06 -5.38 25.32
N TYR A 246 -4.07 -6.36 24.41
CA TYR A 246 -5.18 -6.55 23.47
C TYR A 246 -6.40 -7.20 24.12
N PHE A 247 -6.20 -8.20 24.99
CA PHE A 247 -7.32 -8.82 25.71
C PHE A 247 -7.98 -7.84 26.70
N GLU A 248 -7.21 -6.97 27.37
CA GLU A 248 -7.80 -5.91 28.21
C GLU A 248 -8.62 -4.87 27.42
N MET A 249 -8.36 -4.66 26.12
CA MET A 249 -9.15 -3.75 25.29
C MET A 249 -10.45 -4.38 24.78
N ILE A 250 -10.47 -5.70 24.55
CA ILE A 250 -11.69 -6.43 24.15
C ILE A 250 -12.62 -6.58 25.37
N ASP A 251 -12.08 -6.91 26.54
CA ASP A 251 -12.88 -7.10 27.76
C ASP A 251 -13.57 -5.82 28.26
N LYS A 252 -13.04 -4.64 27.90
CA LYS A 252 -13.63 -3.35 28.29
C LYS A 252 -14.75 -2.86 27.36
N ASN A 253 -14.94 -3.47 26.19
CA ASN A 253 -15.87 -2.97 25.17
C ASN A 253 -17.00 -3.93 24.78
N GLU A 254 -17.11 -5.13 25.37
CA GLU A 254 -18.27 -6.00 25.15
C GLU A 254 -19.37 -5.77 26.21
N ILE A 255 -20.36 -4.96 25.81
CA ILE A 255 -21.73 -5.08 26.30
C ILE A 255 -22.19 -6.51 25.97
N SER A 256 -22.40 -7.32 27.01
CA SER A 256 -22.78 -8.73 26.89
C SER A 256 -24.00 -8.94 25.98
N PRO A 257 -23.87 -9.61 24.82
CA PRO A 257 -25.03 -10.15 24.14
C PRO A 257 -25.40 -11.47 24.84
N SER A 258 -26.59 -11.51 25.46
CA SER A 258 -27.17 -12.73 25.99
C SER A 258 -27.33 -13.76 24.87
N MET A 259 -26.50 -14.80 24.86
CA MET A 259 -26.66 -15.92 23.93
C MET A 259 -27.93 -16.73 24.27
N PRO A 260 -28.81 -17.02 23.29
CA PRO A 260 -29.91 -17.94 23.50
C PRO A 260 -29.37 -19.37 23.67
N LYS A 261 -29.91 -20.08 24.68
CA LYS A 261 -29.59 -21.48 24.98
C LYS A 261 -29.84 -22.37 23.75
N ALA A 262 -28.81 -23.11 23.34
CA ALA A 262 -28.93 -24.12 22.30
C ALA A 262 -29.83 -25.29 22.79
N PRO A 263 -30.77 -25.77 21.96
CA PRO A 263 -31.54 -26.97 22.28
C PRO A 263 -30.66 -28.21 22.16
N SER A 264 -30.72 -29.05 23.21
CA SER A 264 -30.12 -30.38 23.24
C SER A 264 -30.79 -31.29 22.20
N GLY A 265 -30.05 -31.73 21.18
CA GLY A 265 -30.60 -32.71 20.24
C GLY A 265 -29.67 -33.10 19.10
N GLN A 266 -29.15 -34.34 19.19
CA GLN A 266 -28.72 -35.24 18.12
C GLN A 266 -27.56 -34.81 17.20
N VAL A 267 -26.46 -35.54 17.36
CA VAL A 267 -25.30 -35.60 16.46
C VAL A 267 -25.72 -36.21 15.10
N PRO A 268 -25.57 -35.49 13.97
CA PRO A 268 -25.72 -36.09 12.65
C PRO A 268 -24.43 -36.83 12.25
N SER A 269 -24.63 -38.06 11.76
CA SER A 269 -23.63 -38.93 11.14
C SER A 269 -22.77 -38.22 10.08
N ARG A 270 -21.45 -38.47 10.13
CA ARG A 270 -20.45 -38.07 9.13
C ARG A 270 -20.89 -38.44 7.72
N ARG A 271 -21.24 -37.44 6.91
CA ARG A 271 -21.36 -37.58 5.46
C ARG A 271 -19.94 -37.48 4.87
N GLN A 272 -19.46 -38.59 4.29
CA GLN A 272 -18.21 -38.65 3.54
C GLN A 272 -18.25 -37.64 2.38
N LEU A 273 -17.24 -36.76 2.31
CA LEU A 273 -16.99 -35.92 1.14
C LEU A 273 -16.28 -36.75 0.06
N PRO A 274 -16.66 -36.64 -1.22
CA PRO A 274 -15.98 -37.34 -2.30
C PRO A 274 -14.59 -36.76 -2.56
N ARG A 275 -13.65 -37.67 -2.84
CA ARG A 275 -12.31 -37.46 -3.36
C ARG A 275 -12.39 -36.64 -4.66
N PHE A 276 -11.76 -35.47 -4.70
CA PHE A 276 -11.50 -34.78 -5.96
C PHE A 276 -10.30 -35.45 -6.64
N GLU A 277 -10.57 -36.11 -7.75
CA GLU A 277 -9.58 -36.59 -8.70
C GLU A 277 -8.96 -35.41 -9.47
N THR A 278 -7.65 -35.51 -9.65
CA THR A 278 -6.80 -34.70 -10.51
C THR A 278 -7.25 -34.79 -11.97
N CYS A 279 -7.43 -33.65 -12.64
CA CYS A 279 -7.43 -33.58 -14.10
C CYS A 279 -6.18 -32.86 -14.56
N GLU A 280 -5.29 -33.63 -15.18
CA GLU A 280 -4.26 -33.20 -16.11
C GLU A 280 -4.92 -32.65 -17.40
N ALA A 281 -4.46 -31.48 -17.85
CA ALA A 281 -4.25 -31.09 -19.25
C ALA A 281 -3.65 -29.67 -19.28
#